data_AF-A0A1J5HUK4-F1
#
_entry.id   AF-A0A1J5HUK4-F1
#
_cell.length_a   1.000
_cell.length_b   1.000
_cell.length_c   1.000
_cell.angle_alpha   90.00
_cell.angle_beta   90.00
_cell.angle_gamma   90.00
#
_symmetry.space_group_name_H-M   'P 1'
#
loop_
_entity.id
_entity.type
_entity.pdbx_description
1 polymer ?
#
loop_
_entity_poly.entity_id
_entity_poly.type
_entity_poly.pdbx_seq_one_letter_code
_entity_poly.pdbx_strand_id
1 'polypeptide(L)'
;MVEGIPYTVLFTALGIGGNVLMHGYLGYPMHANIGWMFLTTILYVLAYQALGVLIIGITPVLRDGVTLAAFYGLLGFTFAGFTFPIEQMPYPAQIFSFLFPIRYYFKIYVNQALNGLDIGYSIGFMLSLVAFLVLPLFVFVRIKKAAIYQNFPIK
;
A
#
# COMPACT_ATOMS: atom_id res chain seq x y z
N MET A 1 2.21 11.69 14.66
CA MET A 1 2.38 10.25 14.40
C MET A 1 1.52 9.39 15.34
N VAL A 2 1.36 9.77 16.61
CA VAL A 2 0.49 9.07 17.59
C VAL A 2 -0.99 9.03 17.14
N GLU A 3 -1.49 10.10 16.52
CA GLU A 3 -2.87 10.14 15.97
C GLU A 3 -3.10 9.22 14.75
N GLY A 4 -2.04 8.71 14.11
CA GLY A 4 -2.15 7.75 13.00
C GLY A 4 -2.38 6.31 13.47
N ILE A 5 -2.12 6.03 14.76
CA ILE A 5 -2.20 4.68 15.33
C ILE A 5 -3.64 4.13 15.28
N PRO A 6 -4.69 4.88 15.65
CA PRO A 6 -6.07 4.39 15.55
C PRO A 6 -6.45 3.96 14.13
N TYR A 7 -6.06 4.73 13.11
CA TYR A 7 -6.31 4.40 11.71
C TYR A 7 -5.52 3.15 11.26
N THR A 8 -4.28 3.01 11.74
CA THR A 8 -3.45 1.83 11.46
C THR A 8 -4.10 0.58 12.01
N VAL A 9 -4.55 0.63 13.27
CA VAL A 9 -5.24 -0.48 13.92
C VAL A 9 -6.55 -0.80 13.19
N LEU A 10 -7.35 0.22 12.86
CA LEU A 10 -8.62 0.04 12.16
C LEU A 10 -8.43 -0.61 10.78
N PHE A 11 -7.57 -0.06 9.93
CA PHE A 11 -7.35 -0.60 8.58
C PHE A 11 -6.69 -1.97 8.59
N THR A 12 -5.80 -2.22 9.56
CA THR A 12 -5.22 -3.56 9.76
C THR A 12 -6.29 -4.55 10.20
N ALA A 13 -7.15 -4.18 11.15
CA ALA A 13 -8.24 -5.02 11.61
C ALA A 13 -9.22 -5.35 10.47
N LEU A 14 -9.56 -4.36 9.64
CA LEU A 14 -10.39 -4.56 8.44
C LEU A 14 -9.71 -5.51 7.43
N GLY A 15 -8.41 -5.33 7.18
CA GLY A 15 -7.66 -6.19 6.26
C GLY A 15 -7.50 -7.63 6.77
N ILE A 16 -7.21 -7.81 8.07
CA ILE A 16 -7.15 -9.13 8.70
C ILE A 16 -8.54 -9.78 8.70
N GLY A 17 -9.58 -9.02 9.06
CA GLY A 17 -10.98 -9.47 9.00
C GLY A 17 -11.37 -9.94 7.59
N GLY A 18 -10.94 -9.20 6.56
CA GLY A 18 -11.11 -9.62 5.16
C GLY A 18 -10.41 -10.93 4.84
N ASN A 19 -9.14 -11.10 5.27
CA ASN A 19 -8.42 -12.36 5.07
C ASN A 19 -9.09 -13.55 5.80
N VAL A 20 -9.56 -13.35 7.03
CA VAL A 20 -10.30 -14.37 7.79
C VAL A 20 -11.63 -14.70 7.11
N LEU A 21 -12.35 -13.70 6.61
CA LEU A 21 -13.60 -13.90 5.90
C LEU A 21 -13.39 -14.72 4.62
N MET A 22 -12.39 -14.37 3.81
CA MET A 22 -12.13 -15.07 2.55
C MET A 22 -11.67 -16.51 2.76
N HIS A 23 -10.65 -16.74 3.59
CA HIS A 23 -10.02 -18.06 3.72
C HIS A 23 -10.67 -18.93 4.82
N GLY A 24 -11.33 -18.32 5.80
CA GLY A 24 -11.99 -19.04 6.90
C GLY A 24 -13.45 -19.38 6.63
N TYR A 25 -14.23 -18.43 6.08
CA TYR A 25 -15.68 -18.61 5.89
C TYR A 25 -16.07 -18.89 4.45
N LEU A 26 -15.49 -18.16 3.48
CA LEU A 26 -15.82 -18.32 2.06
C LEU A 26 -15.09 -19.48 1.38
N GLY A 27 -14.16 -20.15 2.09
CA GLY A 27 -13.47 -21.34 1.59
C GLY A 27 -12.48 -21.06 0.46
N TYR A 28 -11.95 -19.84 0.34
CA TYR A 28 -10.90 -19.55 -0.64
C TYR A 28 -9.63 -20.32 -0.28
N PRO A 29 -8.91 -20.87 -1.29
CA PRO A 29 -7.71 -21.65 -1.05
C PRO A 29 -6.64 -20.81 -0.35
N MET A 30 -6.06 -21.39 0.69
CA MET A 30 -4.89 -20.88 1.39
C MET A 30 -3.90 -22.03 1.55
N HIS A 31 -2.98 -22.14 0.58
CA HIS A 31 -2.02 -23.24 0.55
C HIS A 31 -0.80 -23.01 1.47
N ALA A 32 -0.50 -21.76 1.80
CA ALA A 32 0.55 -21.40 2.76
C ALA A 32 -0.02 -21.03 4.14
N ASN A 33 0.87 -20.67 5.07
CA ASN A 33 0.46 -20.18 6.38
C ASN A 33 -0.21 -18.80 6.27
N ILE A 34 -1.46 -18.70 6.73
CA ILE A 34 -2.25 -17.45 6.77
C ILE A 34 -1.56 -16.31 7.55
N GLY A 35 -0.69 -16.64 8.50
CA GLY A 35 0.11 -15.66 9.25
C GLY A 35 0.97 -14.78 8.34
N TRP A 36 1.48 -15.32 7.22
CA TRP A 36 2.21 -14.53 6.23
C TRP A 36 1.31 -13.53 5.53
N MET A 37 0.04 -13.87 5.29
CA MET A 37 -0.95 -12.95 4.74
C MET A 37 -1.28 -11.83 5.72
N PHE A 38 -1.45 -12.14 7.01
CA PHE A 38 -1.65 -11.11 8.04
C PHE A 38 -0.46 -10.14 8.14
N LEU A 39 0.77 -10.66 8.15
CA LEU A 39 1.97 -9.83 8.14
C LEU A 39 2.00 -8.93 6.89
N THR A 40 1.70 -9.51 5.72
CA THR A 40 1.66 -8.76 4.47
C THR A 40 0.60 -7.66 4.50
N THR A 41 -0.57 -7.92 5.08
CA THR A 41 -1.63 -6.91 5.26
C THR A 41 -1.17 -5.76 6.15
N ILE A 42 -0.46 -6.03 7.25
CA ILE A 42 0.10 -4.97 8.12
C ILE A 42 1.08 -4.10 7.31
N LEU A 43 2.03 -4.72 6.63
CA LEU A 43 3.01 -4.01 5.80
C LEU A 43 2.34 -3.18 4.70
N TYR A 44 1.29 -3.73 4.10
CA TYR A 44 0.50 -3.06 3.07
C TYR A 44 -0.19 -1.81 3.59
N VAL A 45 -0.85 -1.88 4.75
CA VAL A 45 -1.49 -0.73 5.39
C VAL A 45 -0.45 0.36 5.69
N LEU A 46 0.70 -0.02 6.26
CA LEU A 46 1.77 0.93 6.58
C LEU A 46 2.34 1.59 5.31
N ALA A 47 2.51 0.83 4.23
CA ALA A 47 2.99 1.35 2.94
C ALA A 47 2.02 2.41 2.36
N TYR A 48 0.70 2.16 2.41
CA TYR A 48 -0.30 3.12 1.95
C TYR A 48 -0.41 4.35 2.84
N GLN A 49 -0.26 4.19 4.15
CA GLN A 49 -0.18 5.34 5.05
C GLN A 49 1.05 6.20 4.78
N ALA A 50 2.20 5.57 4.53
CA ALA A 50 3.44 6.26 4.16
C ALA A 50 3.28 7.07 2.86
N LEU A 51 2.61 6.49 1.85
CA LEU A 51 2.24 7.21 0.62
C LEU A 51 1.27 8.36 0.88
N GLY A 52 0.27 8.16 1.74
CA GLY A 52 -0.65 9.23 2.14
C GLY A 52 0.08 10.42 2.75
N VAL A 53 1.04 10.17 3.64
CA VAL A 53 1.89 11.22 4.23
C VAL A 53 2.74 11.91 3.17
N LEU A 54 3.30 11.17 2.20
CA LEU A 54 4.04 11.76 1.08
C LEU A 54 3.14 12.70 0.26
N ILE A 55 1.95 12.24 -0.14
CA ILE A 55 1.01 13.03 -0.95
C ILE A 55 0.63 14.32 -0.22
N ILE A 56 0.23 14.23 1.05
CA ILE A 56 -0.09 15.42 1.86
C ILE A 56 1.13 16.33 2.00
N GLY A 57 2.33 15.77 2.15
CA GLY A 57 3.57 16.52 2.29
C GLY A 57 3.98 17.30 1.05
N ILE A 58 3.71 16.79 -0.16
CA ILE A 58 4.05 17.47 -1.42
C ILE A 58 2.96 18.49 -1.81
N THR A 59 1.69 18.22 -1.49
CA THR A 59 0.58 19.11 -1.88
C THR A 59 0.45 20.31 -0.94
N PRO A 60 0.29 21.53 -1.47
CA PRO A 60 0.09 22.72 -0.65
C PRO A 60 -1.32 22.79 -0.04
N VAL A 61 -2.33 22.25 -0.73
CA VAL A 61 -3.75 22.36 -0.36
C VAL A 61 -4.35 20.96 -0.19
N LEU A 62 -5.14 20.77 0.87
CA LEU A 62 -5.76 19.48 1.20
C LEU A 62 -6.59 18.91 0.04
N ARG A 63 -7.36 19.77 -0.64
CA ARG A 63 -8.18 19.40 -1.80
C ARG A 63 -7.33 18.73 -2.90
N ASP A 64 -6.20 19.34 -3.25
CA ASP A 64 -5.30 18.85 -4.28
C ASP A 64 -4.69 17.50 -3.86
N GLY A 65 -4.36 17.34 -2.57
CA GLY A 65 -3.89 16.08 -1.98
C GLY A 65 -4.91 14.95 -2.09
N VAL A 66 -6.18 15.22 -1.79
CA VAL A 66 -7.26 14.24 -1.92
C VAL A 66 -7.46 13.83 -3.38
N THR A 67 -7.42 14.79 -4.32
CA THR A 67 -7.51 14.49 -5.76
C THR A 67 -6.37 13.61 -6.25
N LEU A 68 -5.13 13.89 -5.83
CA LEU A 68 -3.97 13.04 -6.17
C LEU A 68 -4.09 11.64 -5.56
N ALA A 69 -4.55 11.53 -4.31
CA ALA A 69 -4.77 10.24 -3.67
C ALA A 69 -5.83 9.41 -4.39
N ALA A 70 -6.93 10.05 -4.82
CA ALA A 70 -7.97 9.39 -5.61
C ALA A 70 -7.44 8.91 -6.96
N PHE A 71 -6.70 9.76 -7.68
CA PHE A 71 -6.05 9.39 -8.94
C PHE A 71 -5.07 8.22 -8.77
N TYR A 72 -4.25 8.27 -7.73
CA TYR A 72 -3.32 7.19 -7.40
C TYR A 72 -4.06 5.87 -7.09
N GLY A 73 -5.15 5.92 -6.32
CA GLY A 73 -5.99 4.76 -6.03
C GLY A 73 -6.59 4.13 -7.29
N LEU A 74 -7.11 4.95 -8.20
CA LEU A 74 -7.67 4.50 -9.48
C LEU A 74 -6.63 3.81 -10.35
N LEU A 75 -5.45 4.41 -10.50
CA LEU A 75 -4.35 3.81 -11.26
C LEU A 75 -3.83 2.52 -10.62
N GLY A 76 -3.88 2.42 -9.29
CA GLY A 76 -3.45 1.24 -8.55
C GLY A 76 -4.16 -0.03 -9.01
N PHE A 77 -5.45 0.02 -9.35
CA PHE A 77 -6.19 -1.15 -9.84
C PHE A 77 -5.63 -1.66 -11.18
N THR A 78 -5.35 -0.75 -12.12
CA THR A 78 -4.74 -1.09 -13.41
C THR A 78 -3.33 -1.63 -13.23
N PHE A 79 -2.50 -0.94 -12.45
CA PHE A 79 -1.10 -1.32 -12.26
C PHE A 79 -0.88 -2.46 -11.26
N ALA A 80 -1.92 -2.93 -10.57
CA ALA A 80 -1.93 -4.22 -9.88
C ALA A 80 -2.03 -5.41 -10.86
N GLY A 81 -2.46 -5.16 -12.10
CA GLY A 81 -2.69 -6.18 -13.11
C GLY A 81 -4.13 -6.70 -13.17
N PHE A 82 -5.08 -6.03 -12.50
CA PHE A 82 -6.48 -6.48 -12.45
C PHE A 82 -7.27 -6.13 -13.72
N THR A 83 -7.01 -4.97 -14.33
CA THR A 83 -7.64 -4.59 -15.60
C THR A 83 -6.97 -5.25 -16.79
N PHE A 84 -5.64 -5.30 -16.78
CA PHE A 84 -4.83 -5.86 -17.85
C PHE A 84 -3.55 -6.48 -17.27
N PRO A 85 -3.10 -7.66 -17.72
CA PRO A 85 -1.90 -8.29 -17.18
C PRO A 85 -0.67 -7.41 -17.37
N ILE A 86 0.09 -7.18 -16.29
CA ILE A 86 1.28 -6.31 -16.31
C ILE A 86 2.30 -6.81 -17.36
N GLU A 87 2.49 -8.12 -17.47
CA GLU A 87 3.45 -8.75 -18.39
C GLU A 87 3.14 -8.48 -19.87
N GLN A 88 1.88 -8.14 -20.18
CA GLN A 88 1.43 -7.84 -21.53
C GLN A 88 1.44 -6.33 -21.81
N MET A 89 1.68 -5.47 -20.81
CA MET A 89 1.72 -4.02 -21.01
C MET A 89 2.98 -3.58 -21.78
N PRO A 90 2.93 -2.47 -22.53
CA PRO A 90 4.14 -1.86 -23.08
C PRO A 90 5.18 -1.57 -21.99
N TYR A 91 6.47 -1.76 -22.30
CA TYR A 91 7.58 -1.60 -21.33
C TYR A 91 7.51 -0.34 -20.47
N PRO A 92 7.23 0.87 -21.01
CA PRO A 92 7.13 2.07 -20.19
C PRO A 92 6.04 1.99 -19.12
N ALA A 93 4.88 1.39 -19.44
CA ALA A 93 3.78 1.21 -18.50
C ALA A 93 4.14 0.21 -17.38
N GLN A 94 4.91 -0.84 -17.70
CA GLN A 94 5.35 -1.81 -16.69
C GLN A 94 6.20 -1.15 -15.59
N ILE A 95 7.03 -0.16 -15.94
CA ILE A 95 7.89 0.53 -14.96
C ILE A 95 7.06 1.27 -13.92
N PHE A 96 5.97 1.91 -14.33
CA PHE A 96 5.11 2.66 -13.39
C PHE A 96 4.43 1.76 -12.36
N SER A 97 4.18 0.49 -12.68
CA SER A 97 3.55 -0.41 -11.73
C SER A 97 4.37 -0.71 -10.47
N PHE A 98 5.69 -0.50 -10.51
CA PHE A 98 6.55 -0.62 -9.32
C PHE A 98 6.27 0.47 -8.27
N LEU A 99 5.58 1.55 -8.64
CA LEU A 99 5.21 2.64 -7.73
C LEU A 99 4.00 2.30 -6.85
N PHE A 100 3.35 1.15 -7.05
CA PHE A 100 2.08 0.80 -6.40
C PHE A 100 2.26 -0.37 -5.42
N PRO A 101 2.07 -0.17 -4.10
CA PRO A 101 2.19 -1.25 -3.11
C PRO A 101 1.26 -2.44 -3.41
N ILE A 102 0.09 -2.19 -4.01
CA ILE A 102 -0.88 -3.22 -4.40
C ILE A 102 -0.32 -4.26 -5.36
N ARG A 103 0.63 -3.90 -6.23
CA ARG A 103 1.32 -4.86 -7.09
C ARG A 103 2.06 -5.91 -6.26
N TYR A 104 2.80 -5.48 -5.24
CA TYR A 104 3.59 -6.37 -4.40
C TYR A 104 2.69 -7.23 -3.52
N TYR A 105 1.65 -6.64 -2.93
CA TYR A 105 0.63 -7.38 -2.18
C TYR A 105 0.00 -8.49 -3.04
N PHE A 106 -0.40 -8.16 -4.27
CA PHE A 106 -1.02 -9.12 -5.18
C PHE A 106 -0.06 -10.28 -5.54
N LYS A 107 1.22 -10.00 -5.80
CA LYS A 107 2.21 -11.06 -6.04
C LYS A 107 2.41 -11.97 -4.83
N ILE A 108 2.42 -11.42 -3.62
CA ILE A 108 2.51 -12.22 -2.39
C ILE A 108 1.25 -13.09 -2.23
N TYR A 109 0.07 -12.52 -2.47
CA TYR A 109 -1.19 -13.27 -2.45
C TYR A 109 -1.16 -14.46 -3.42
N VAL A 110 -0.74 -14.24 -4.67
CA VAL A 110 -0.62 -15.33 -5.65
C VAL A 110 0.38 -16.40 -5.17
N ASN A 111 1.55 -15.99 -4.69
CA ASN A 111 2.58 -16.93 -4.25
C ASN A 111 2.18 -17.74 -3.01
N GLN A 112 1.57 -17.10 -2.02
CA GLN A 112 1.28 -17.70 -0.72
C GLN A 112 -0.11 -18.35 -0.70
N ALA A 113 -1.16 -17.59 -1.02
CA ALA A 113 -2.53 -18.10 -0.91
C ALA A 113 -2.84 -19.12 -2.01
N LEU A 114 -2.50 -18.81 -3.26
CA LEU A 114 -2.85 -19.67 -4.41
C LEU A 114 -1.82 -20.76 -4.68
N ASN A 115 -0.53 -20.42 -4.72
CA ASN A 115 0.52 -21.37 -5.12
C ASN A 115 1.15 -22.14 -3.96
N GLY A 116 0.99 -21.69 -2.70
CA GLY A 116 1.57 -22.35 -1.54
C GLY A 116 3.10 -22.40 -1.53
N LEU A 117 3.75 -21.45 -2.21
CA LEU A 117 5.21 -21.39 -2.31
C LEU A 117 5.83 -21.05 -0.97
N ASP A 118 7.07 -21.51 -0.76
CA ASP A 118 7.86 -21.09 0.40
C ASP A 118 8.01 -19.56 0.46
N ILE A 119 8.08 -19.03 1.69
CA ILE A 119 8.10 -17.60 1.96
C ILE A 119 9.28 -16.91 1.28
N GLY A 120 10.40 -17.62 1.06
CA GLY A 120 11.58 -17.12 0.36
C GLY A 120 11.27 -16.45 -0.99
N TYR A 121 10.29 -16.97 -1.73
CA TYR A 121 9.86 -16.40 -3.02
C TYR A 121 9.08 -15.08 -2.90
N SER A 122 8.64 -14.73 -1.69
CA SER A 122 7.81 -13.55 -1.42
C SER A 122 8.52 -12.50 -0.58
N ILE A 123 9.68 -12.82 0.02
CA ILE A 123 10.48 -11.89 0.84
C ILE A 123 10.84 -10.62 0.06
N GLY A 124 11.25 -10.75 -1.21
CA GLY A 124 11.58 -9.58 -2.04
C GLY A 124 10.41 -8.61 -2.21
N PHE A 125 9.18 -9.12 -2.30
CA PHE A 125 7.98 -8.29 -2.38
C PHE A 125 7.62 -7.67 -1.03
N MET A 126 7.82 -8.38 0.08
CA MET A 126 7.65 -7.82 1.43
C MET A 126 8.66 -6.69 1.69
N LEU A 127 9.92 -6.88 1.32
CA LEU A 127 10.95 -5.83 1.41
C LEU A 127 10.58 -4.62 0.55
N SER A 128 9.98 -4.84 -0.62
CA SER A 128 9.48 -3.75 -1.46
C SER A 128 8.39 -2.94 -0.74
N LEU A 129 7.45 -3.60 -0.02
CA LEU A 129 6.46 -2.90 0.82
C LEU A 129 7.12 -2.11 1.95
N VAL A 130 8.13 -2.68 2.61
CA VAL A 130 8.90 -1.99 3.65
C VAL A 130 9.63 -0.76 3.09
N ALA A 131 10.13 -0.82 1.86
CA ALA A 131 10.81 0.31 1.23
C ALA A 131 9.90 1.55 1.09
N PHE A 132 8.58 1.39 0.95
CA PHE A 132 7.64 2.53 0.93
C PHE A 132 7.62 3.30 2.25
N LEU A 133 8.00 2.69 3.38
CA LEU A 133 8.07 3.35 4.69
C LEU A 133 9.14 4.44 4.76
N VAL A 134 10.07 4.46 3.80
CA VAL A 134 11.07 5.52 3.66
C VAL A 134 10.47 6.80 3.07
N LEU A 135 9.37 6.71 2.32
CA LEU A 135 8.78 7.85 1.60
C LEU A 135 8.45 9.08 2.46
N PRO A 136 7.87 8.96 3.68
CA PRO A 136 7.56 10.09 4.53
C PRO A 136 8.80 10.91 4.94
N LEU A 137 9.99 10.29 4.94
CA LEU A 137 11.23 10.97 5.32
C LEU A 137 11.57 12.11 4.34
N PHE A 138 11.22 11.98 3.06
CA PHE A 138 11.47 13.01 2.05
C PHE A 138 10.67 14.31 2.29
N VAL A 139 9.51 14.22 2.95
CA VAL A 139 8.63 15.37 3.22
C VAL A 139 8.63 15.81 4.69
N PHE A 140 9.38 15.12 5.55
CA PHE A 140 9.38 15.34 6.99
C PHE A 140 9.67 16.80 7.37
N VAL A 141 10.70 17.41 6.77
CA VAL A 141 11.09 18.81 7.06
C VAL A 141 9.96 19.78 6.69
N ARG A 142 9.29 19.56 5.56
CA ARG A 142 8.21 20.41 5.10
C ARG A 142 6.98 20.29 6.00
N ILE A 143 6.57 19.07 6.34
CA ILE A 143 5.43 18.84 7.23
C ILE A 143 5.71 19.41 8.62
N LYS A 144 6.93 19.25 9.14
CA LYS A 144 7.35 19.84 10.42
C LYS A 144 7.24 21.35 10.41
N LYS A 145 7.71 22.03 9.35
CA LYS A 145 7.58 23.48 9.21
C LYS A 145 6.11 23.90 9.11
N ALA A 146 5.29 23.21 8.32
CA ALA A 146 3.86 23.49 8.20
C ALA A 146 3.14 23.38 9.54
N ALA A 147 3.46 22.37 10.35
CA ALA A 147 2.88 22.18 11.68
C ALA A 147 3.28 23.28 12.68
N ILE A 148 4.52 23.76 12.63
CA ILE A 148 5.03 24.80 13.55
C ILE A 148 4.50 26.18 13.18
N TYR A 149 4.58 26.54 11.90
CA TYR A 149 4.29 27.91 11.45
C TYR A 149 2.82 28.15 11.09
N GLN A 150 2.00 27.09 11.05
CA GLN A 150 0.59 27.14 10.60
C GLN A 150 0.40 27.92 9.30
N ASN A 151 1.43 27.95 8.45
CA ASN A 151 1.48 28.80 7.27
C ASN A 151 0.76 28.09 6.13
N PHE A 152 -0.54 27.88 6.33
CA PHE A 152 -1.42 27.29 5.34
C PHE A 152 -1.50 28.25 4.16
N PRO A 153 -1.22 27.79 2.93
CA PRO A 153 -1.37 28.64 1.77
C PRO A 153 -2.83 29.07 1.69
N ILE A 154 -3.04 30.38 1.78
CA ILE A 154 -4.33 31.04 1.57
C ILE A 154 -4.59 30.93 0.07
N LYS A 155 -5.28 29.88 -0.36
CA LYS A 155 -5.97 29.87 -1.65
C LYS A 155 -7.41 30.28 -1.42
#